data_AF-A0A961EI82-F1
#
_entry.id   AF-A0A961EI82-F1
#
_cell.length_a   1.000
_cell.length_b   1.000
_cell.length_c   1.000
_cell.angle_alpha   90.00
_cell.angle_beta   90.00
_cell.angle_gamma   90.00
#
_symmetry.space_group_name_H-M   'P 1'
#
loop_
_entity.id
_entity.type
_entity.pdbx_description
1 polymer ?
#
loop_
_entity_poly.entity_id
_entity_poly.type
_entity_poly.pdbx_seq_one_letter_code
_entity_poly.pdbx_strand_id
1 'polypeptide(L)' 'LTGGEGDDTLNGGDGTDVLIGGGGDDILMGGNGADTMTGNAGADFFDGGPGADRATDFRAAQGDRKVNTP' A
#
# COMPACT_ATOMS: atom_id res chain seq x y z
N LEU A 1 -1.00 -7.32 -6.99
CA LEU A 1 -1.93 -6.40 -7.67
C LEU A 1 -1.15 -5.15 -8.08
N THR A 2 -1.52 -4.54 -9.20
CA THR A 2 -0.87 -3.31 -9.69
C THR A 2 -1.93 -2.33 -10.19
N GLY A 3 -1.88 -1.08 -9.75
CA GLY A 3 -2.80 -0.01 -10.12
C GLY A 3 -2.49 0.57 -11.51
N GLY A 4 -1.29 1.15 -11.65
CA GLY A 4 -0.83 1.69 -12.92
C GLY A 4 -0.64 3.20 -12.85
N GLU A 5 -1.30 3.94 -13.73
CA GLU A 5 -1.29 5.41 -13.71
C GLU A 5 -2.67 5.91 -13.27
N GLY A 6 -2.70 6.97 -12.48
CA GLY A 6 -3.90 7.52 -11.86
C GLY A 6 -4.04 7.08 -10.40
N ASP A 7 -5.03 7.65 -9.72
CA ASP A 7 -5.29 7.36 -8.30
C ASP A 7 -6.04 6.03 -8.18
N ASP A 8 -5.36 4.99 -7.71
CA ASP A 8 -5.92 3.65 -7.62
C ASP A 8 -6.30 3.23 -6.19
N THR A 9 -7.19 2.24 -6.10
CA THR A 9 -7.50 1.56 -4.84
C THR A 9 -7.28 0.06 -5.01
N LEU A 10 -6.29 -0.46 -4.29
CA LEU A 10 -5.82 -1.84 -4.35
C LEU A 10 -6.17 -2.55 -3.03
N ASN A 11 -6.76 -3.75 -3.13
CA ASN A 11 -7.11 -4.59 -1.98
C ASN A 11 -6.57 -6.01 -2.19
N GLY A 12 -5.62 -6.44 -1.35
CA GLY A 12 -5.01 -7.77 -1.36
C GLY A 12 -5.96 -8.86 -0.86
N GLY A 13 -6.62 -8.60 0.27
CA GLY A 13 -7.61 -9.50 0.85
C GLY A 13 -6.99 -10.49 1.83
N ASP A 14 -7.24 -11.78 1.66
CA ASP A 14 -6.63 -12.81 2.50
C ASP A 14 -5.40 -13.40 1.79
N GLY A 15 -4.26 -13.46 2.48
CA GLY A 15 -3.06 -14.14 1.99
C GLY A 15 -1.79 -13.31 2.14
N THR A 16 -0.75 -13.70 1.42
CA THR A 16 0.45 -12.88 1.29
C THR A 16 0.39 -12.19 -0.05
N ASP A 17 0.14 -10.88 -0.02
CA ASP A 17 -0.06 -10.07 -1.21
C ASP A 17 1.12 -9.15 -1.51
N VAL A 18 1.26 -8.83 -2.80
CA VAL A 18 2.17 -7.80 -3.28
C VAL A 18 1.34 -6.75 -3.99
N LEU A 19 1.32 -5.53 -3.47
CA LEU A 19 0.53 -4.41 -3.99
C LEU A 19 1.47 -3.32 -4.51
N ILE A 20 1.21 -2.83 -5.73
CA ILE A 20 2.00 -1.77 -6.38
C ILE A 20 1.03 -0.70 -6.87
N GLY A 21 1.11 0.51 -6.31
CA GLY A 21 0.29 1.67 -6.67
C GLY A 21 0.59 2.12 -8.10
N GLY A 22 1.70 2.85 -8.25
CA GLY A 22 2.19 3.30 -9.55
C GLY A 22 2.33 4.82 -9.58
N GLY A 23 1.78 5.48 -10.58
CA GLY A 23 1.72 6.94 -10.60
C GLY A 23 0.34 7.40 -10.15
N GLY A 24 0.25 8.36 -9.24
CA GLY A 24 -1.02 8.82 -8.67
C GLY A 24 -1.03 8.69 -7.15
N ASP A 25 -2.07 9.22 -6.51
CA ASP A 25 -2.25 9.10 -5.06
C ASP A 25 -3.04 7.82 -4.75
N ASP A 26 -2.34 6.76 -4.34
CA ASP A 26 -2.93 5.42 -4.25
C ASP A 26 -3.42 5.05 -2.84
N ILE A 27 -4.38 4.13 -2.77
CA ILE A 27 -4.83 3.46 -1.54
C ILE A 27 -4.48 1.98 -1.64
N LEU A 28 -3.58 1.52 -0.78
CA LEU A 28 -3.06 0.15 -0.73
C LEU A 28 -3.54 -0.53 0.55
N MET A 29 -4.49 -1.46 0.43
CA MET A 29 -5.01 -2.27 1.53
C MET A 29 -4.51 -3.71 1.42
N GLY A 30 -3.58 -4.11 2.29
CA GLY A 30 -3.01 -5.46 2.35
C GLY A 30 -4.07 -6.50 2.72
N GLY A 31 -4.62 -6.38 3.92
CA GLY A 31 -5.67 -7.25 4.42
C GLY A 31 -5.11 -8.22 5.45
N ASN A 32 -5.53 -9.49 5.44
CA ASN A 32 -5.01 -10.48 6.36
C ASN A 32 -3.76 -11.14 5.78
N GLY A 33 -2.64 -11.08 6.50
CA GLY A 33 -1.48 -11.90 6.19
C GLY A 33 -0.17 -11.14 6.31
N ALA A 34 0.74 -11.31 5.36
CA ALA A 34 2.04 -10.65 5.44
C ALA A 34 2.32 -9.99 4.09
N ASP A 35 1.98 -8.72 3.99
CA ASP A 35 1.86 -8.05 2.70
C ASP A 35 3.06 -7.17 2.39
N THR A 36 3.38 -7.05 1.11
CA THR A 36 4.40 -6.13 0.61
C THR A 36 3.74 -5.08 -0.26
N MET A 37 3.88 -3.81 0.12
CA MET A 37 3.24 -2.69 -0.56
C MET A 37 4.28 -1.70 -1.10
N THR A 38 4.05 -1.17 -2.29
CA THR A 38 4.87 -0.13 -2.93
C THR A 38 3.94 0.92 -3.52
N GLY A 39 4.08 2.18 -3.09
CA GLY A 39 3.23 3.28 -3.57
C GLY A 39 3.71 3.85 -4.91
N ASN A 40 5.04 4.00 -5.03
CA ASN A 40 5.75 4.71 -6.09
C ASN A 40 5.55 6.23 -6.06
N ALA A 41 4.79 6.80 -6.98
CA ALA A 41 4.79 8.24 -7.24
C ALA A 41 3.45 8.87 -6.88
N GLY A 42 3.40 9.54 -5.74
CA GLY A 42 2.21 10.27 -5.28
C GLY A 42 2.25 10.40 -3.77
N ALA A 43 1.12 10.79 -3.19
CA ALA A 43 0.89 10.78 -1.76
C ALA A 43 0.02 9.56 -1.39
N ASP A 44 0.67 8.46 -1.09
CA ASP A 44 0.00 7.16 -0.97
C ASP A 44 -0.53 6.89 0.43
N PHE A 45 -1.57 6.05 0.54
CA PHE A 45 -2.12 5.55 1.78
C PHE A 45 -1.95 4.04 1.90
N PHE A 46 -1.16 3.61 2.88
CA PHE A 46 -0.88 2.20 3.16
C PHE A 46 -1.66 1.71 4.39
N ASP A 47 -2.52 0.73 4.20
CA ASP A 47 -3.18 -0.02 5.27
C ASP A 47 -2.77 -1.49 5.16
N GLY A 48 -1.85 -1.93 6.01
CA GLY A 48 -1.39 -3.33 6.01
C GLY A 48 -2.49 -4.30 6.44
N GLY A 49 -3.42 -3.87 7.30
CA GLY A 49 -4.34 -4.77 7.98
C GLY A 49 -3.64 -5.65 9.04
N PRO A 50 -4.23 -6.79 9.40
CA PRO A 50 -3.64 -7.73 10.35
C PRO A 50 -2.47 -8.53 9.76
N GLY A 51 -1.31 -8.42 10.43
CA GLY A 51 -0.18 -9.32 10.26
C GLY A 51 1.13 -8.56 10.07
N ALA A 52 2.08 -9.15 9.33
CA ALA A 52 3.46 -8.65 9.27
C ALA A 52 3.75 -7.97 7.94
N ASP A 53 3.33 -6.71 7.84
CA ASP A 53 3.32 -5.98 6.57
C ASP A 53 4.52 -5.06 6.39
N ARG A 54 4.83 -4.77 5.13
CA ARG A 54 5.97 -3.96 4.75
C ARG A 54 5.65 -3.05 3.58
N ALA A 55 5.65 -1.74 3.82
CA ALA A 55 5.78 -0.74 2.76
C ALA A 55 7.25 -0.60 2.35
N THR A 56 7.54 -0.71 1.05
CA THR A 56 8.93 -0.78 0.56
C THR A 56 9.55 0.58 0.26
N ASP A 57 8.73 1.61 0.05
CA ASP A 57 9.14 2.93 -0.38
C ASP A 57 8.51 4.09 0.41
N PHE A 58 7.85 3.79 1.55
CA PHE A 58 7.17 4.77 2.40
C PHE A 58 8.04 6.00 2.71
N ARG A 59 7.59 7.17 2.28
CA ARG A 59 8.25 8.45 2.46
C ARG A 59 7.24 9.50 2.91
N ALA A 60 7.21 9.75 4.22
CA ALA A 60 6.36 10.81 4.80
C ALA A 60 6.58 12.21 4.20
N ALA A 61 7.75 12.49 3.61
CA ALA A 61 8.04 13.74 2.92
C ALA A 61 7.32 13.88 1.55
N GLN A 62 6.86 12.78 0.96
CA GLN A 62 6.08 12.76 -0.28
C GLN A 62 4.56 12.88 -0.04
N GLY A 63 4.13 12.81 1.22
CA GLY A 63 2.71 12.83 1.58
C GLY A 63 2.17 11.46 2.00
N ASP A 64 3.01 10.42 1.95
CA ASP A 64 2.62 9.07 2.31
C ASP A 64 2.12 8.98 3.75
N ARG A 65 1.06 8.20 3.91
CA ARG A 65 0.43 7.90 5.19
C ARG A 65 0.30 6.41 5.32
N LYS A 66 0.50 5.91 6.53
CA LYS A 66 0.26 4.50 6.85
C LYS A 66 -0.60 4.37 8.09
N VAL A 67 -1.42 3.33 8.13
CA VAL A 67 -2.12 2.93 9.35
C VAL A 67 -1.09 2.27 10.28
N ASN A 68 -0.96 2.81 11.49
CA ASN A 68 -0.29 2.10 12.57
C ASN A 68 -1.30 1.15 13.21
N THR A 69 -1.48 -0.02 12.62
CA THR A 69 -2.15 -1.13 13.29
C THR A 69 -1.22 -1.65 14.42
N PRO A 70 -1.76 -1.91 15.62
CA PRO A 70 -0.98 -2.33 16.78
C PRO A 70 -0.38 -3.73 16.65
#